data_AF-A0A3B0QZW0-F1
#
_entry.id   AF-A0A3B0QZW0-F1
#
_cell.length_a   1.000
_cell.length_b   1.000
_cell.length_c   1.000
_cell.angle_alpha   90.00
_cell.angle_beta   90.00
_cell.angle_gamma   90.00
#
_symmetry.space_group_name_H-M   'P 1'
#
loop_
_entity.id
_entity.type
_entity.pdbx_description
1 polymer ?
#
loop_
_entity_poly.entity_id
_entity_poly.type
_entity_poly.pdbx_seq_one_letter_code
_entity_poly.pdbx_strand_id
1 'polypeptide(L)'
;MQYHRKKNTPPAKAKKPSNSTSKAWIWGTHACYAALNNPKRVVLEVLASRNAYAKLPKSAMKLAGQPCEPTRISATLPTGAVHQGIALQIAPLPPVTLEQILPHLTGPLIMLDGVTDPRNIGAIFRSAAAFGASAIIAQDRHMPPLTGV
;
A
#
# COMPACT_ATOMS: atom_id res chain seq x y z
N MET A 1 52.59 2.64 20.60
CA MET A 1 51.35 2.32 19.87
C MET A 1 50.17 2.98 20.58
N GLN A 2 49.65 4.09 20.03
CA GLN A 2 48.56 4.86 20.65
C GLN A 2 47.20 4.40 20.11
N TYR A 3 46.34 3.89 20.98
CA TYR A 3 44.96 3.54 20.66
C TYR A 3 44.12 4.82 20.47
N HIS A 4 43.70 5.10 19.24
CA HIS A 4 42.74 6.16 18.92
C HIS A 4 41.32 5.72 19.25
N ARG A 5 40.73 6.34 20.27
CA ARG A 5 39.35 6.17 20.70
C ARG A 5 38.41 6.86 19.70
N LYS A 6 37.72 6.09 18.84
CA LYS A 6 36.68 6.62 17.95
C LYS A 6 35.53 7.20 18.79
N LYS A 7 35.17 8.45 18.52
CA LYS A 7 34.06 9.17 19.14
C LYS A 7 32.74 8.51 18.71
N ASN A 8 31.90 8.14 19.67
CA ASN A 8 30.51 7.73 19.44
C ASN A 8 29.71 8.94 18.98
N THR A 9 29.47 9.06 17.68
CA THR A 9 28.49 10.00 17.13
C THR A 9 27.10 9.42 17.38
N PRO A 10 26.15 10.17 17.98
CA PRO A 10 24.78 9.68 18.16
C PRO A 10 24.15 9.38 16.78
N PRO A 11 23.28 8.36 16.67
CA PRO A 11 22.66 8.01 15.40
C PRO A 11 21.87 9.22 14.88
N ALA A 12 22.10 9.56 13.61
CA ALA A 12 21.39 10.63 12.94
C ALA A 12 19.88 10.33 13.02
N LYS A 13 19.12 11.27 13.61
CA LYS A 13 17.65 11.20 13.66
C LYS A 13 17.14 11.01 12.22
N ALA A 14 16.52 9.85 11.96
CA ALA A 14 15.88 9.57 10.69
C ALA A 14 14.90 10.71 10.37
N LYS A 15 15.09 11.38 9.22
CA LYS A 15 14.17 12.39 8.73
C LYS A 15 12.79 11.74 8.58
N LYS A 16 11.78 12.26 9.27
CA LYS A 16 10.38 11.87 9.10
C LYS A 16 10.04 11.92 7.60
N PRO A 17 9.48 10.86 7.00
CA PRO A 17 9.09 10.88 5.60
C PRO A 17 8.05 11.99 5.39
N SER A 18 8.17 12.69 4.26
CA SER A 18 7.29 13.79 3.89
C SER A 18 5.84 13.29 3.85
N ASN A 19 4.97 13.93 4.64
CA ASN A 19 3.53 13.75 4.58
C ASN A 19 3.03 14.02 3.15
N SER A 20 2.90 12.98 2.32
CA SER A 20 2.05 13.03 1.15
C SER A 20 0.61 12.92 1.62
N THR A 21 0.01 14.06 1.96
CA THR A 21 -1.43 14.22 2.24
C THR A 21 -2.31 13.94 1.01
N SER A 22 -1.74 13.46 -0.09
CA SER A 22 -2.46 13.13 -1.31
C SER A 22 -3.22 11.82 -1.13
N LYS A 23 -4.56 11.93 -1.08
CA LYS A 23 -5.47 10.82 -1.32
C LYS A 23 -5.06 10.11 -2.61
N ALA A 24 -5.12 8.79 -2.63
CA ALA A 24 -4.75 8.00 -3.79
C ALA A 24 -5.90 7.08 -4.23
N TRP A 25 -5.86 6.66 -5.48
CA TRP A 25 -6.76 5.63 -6.00
C TRP A 25 -6.06 4.29 -6.10
N ILE A 26 -6.79 3.23 -5.76
CA ILE A 26 -6.47 1.84 -6.09
C ILE A 26 -7.66 1.25 -6.82
N TRP A 27 -7.40 0.32 -7.74
CA TRP A 27 -8.45 -0.26 -8.58
C TRP A 27 -8.16 -1.73 -8.89
N GLY A 28 -9.17 -2.42 -9.42
CA GLY A 28 -9.11 -3.84 -9.70
C GLY A 28 -9.57 -4.67 -8.49
N THR A 29 -10.16 -5.83 -8.80
CA THR A 29 -10.88 -6.66 -7.82
C THR A 29 -9.99 -6.99 -6.61
N HIS A 30 -8.87 -7.67 -6.82
CA HIS A 30 -8.01 -8.14 -5.73
C HIS A 30 -7.48 -7.01 -4.83
N ALA A 31 -6.98 -5.92 -5.44
CA ALA A 31 -6.46 -4.78 -4.68
C ALA A 31 -7.55 -4.12 -3.84
N CYS A 32 -8.74 -3.94 -4.41
CA CYS A 32 -9.87 -3.34 -3.70
C CYS A 32 -10.35 -4.22 -2.55
N TYR A 33 -10.55 -5.53 -2.77
CA TYR A 33 -10.98 -6.43 -1.70
C TYR A 33 -9.91 -6.59 -0.61
N ALA A 34 -8.62 -6.65 -0.96
CA ALA A 34 -7.55 -6.67 0.02
C ALA A 34 -7.54 -5.41 0.89
N ALA A 35 -7.80 -4.23 0.29
CA ALA A 35 -7.92 -2.98 1.03
C ALA A 35 -9.16 -2.95 1.92
N LEU A 36 -10.33 -3.39 1.43
CA LEU A 36 -11.57 -3.42 2.20
C LEU A 36 -11.50 -4.39 3.39
N ASN A 37 -10.73 -5.47 3.26
CA ASN A 37 -10.54 -6.46 4.32
C ASN A 37 -9.40 -6.09 5.29
N ASN A 38 -8.64 -5.03 5.02
CA ASN A 38 -7.56 -4.59 5.89
C ASN A 38 -8.07 -3.53 6.89
N PRO A 39 -8.23 -3.84 8.18
CA PRO A 39 -8.77 -2.89 9.16
C PRO A 39 -7.87 -1.67 9.39
N LYS A 40 -6.57 -1.75 9.06
CA LYS A 40 -5.65 -0.61 9.11
C LYS A 40 -5.78 0.31 7.91
N ARG A 41 -6.56 -0.07 6.88
CA ARG A 41 -6.76 0.70 5.67
C ARG A 41 -7.98 1.61 5.82
N VAL A 42 -7.75 2.90 5.63
CA VAL A 42 -8.82 3.90 5.60
C VAL A 42 -9.26 4.10 4.16
N VAL A 43 -10.47 3.65 3.86
CA VAL A 43 -11.15 3.86 2.57
C VAL A 43 -12.04 5.10 2.69
N LEU A 44 -11.89 6.02 1.76
CA LEU A 44 -12.57 7.32 1.73
C LEU A 44 -13.79 7.31 0.80
N GLU A 45 -13.67 6.62 -0.34
CA GLU A 45 -14.74 6.52 -1.34
C GLU A 45 -14.65 5.17 -2.06
N VAL A 46 -15.80 4.62 -2.43
CA VAL A 46 -15.91 3.41 -3.25
C VAL A 46 -16.70 3.72 -4.52
N LEU A 47 -16.07 3.50 -5.67
CA LEU A 47 -16.72 3.46 -6.98
C LEU A 47 -16.86 2.01 -7.41
N ALA A 48 -18.09 1.58 -7.72
CA ALA A 48 -18.36 0.21 -8.10
C ALA A 48 -19.44 0.14 -9.20
N SER A 49 -19.21 -0.69 -10.20
CA SER A 49 -20.21 -1.07 -11.18
C SER A 49 -21.33 -1.87 -10.53
N ARG A 50 -22.48 -1.99 -11.19
CA ARG A 50 -23.62 -2.79 -10.66
C ARG A 50 -23.20 -4.20 -10.21
N ASN A 51 -22.37 -4.87 -11.00
CA ASN A 51 -21.88 -6.21 -10.69
C ASN A 51 -20.91 -6.25 -9.51
N ALA A 52 -20.02 -5.25 -9.40
CA ALA A 52 -19.10 -5.16 -8.27
C ALA A 52 -19.81 -4.73 -6.97
N TYR A 53 -20.76 -3.81 -7.09
CA TYR A 53 -21.54 -3.28 -5.97
C TYR A 53 -22.32 -4.38 -5.24
N ALA A 54 -22.94 -5.30 -5.99
CA ALA A 54 -23.66 -6.45 -5.44
C ALA A 54 -22.78 -7.38 -4.58
N LYS A 55 -21.45 -7.33 -4.74
CA LYS A 55 -20.48 -8.17 -4.03
C LYS A 55 -19.75 -7.44 -2.91
N LEU A 56 -20.01 -6.14 -2.73
CA LEU A 56 -19.33 -5.34 -1.71
C LEU A 56 -19.67 -5.84 -0.29
N PRO A 57 -18.69 -5.86 0.64
CA PRO A 57 -18.99 -6.11 2.03
C PRO A 57 -19.86 -4.98 2.60
N LYS A 58 -20.70 -5.29 3.60
CA LYS A 58 -21.61 -4.31 4.23
C LYS A 58 -20.89 -3.08 4.78
N SER A 59 -19.65 -3.23 5.24
CA SER A 59 -18.80 -2.13 5.70
C SER A 59 -18.50 -1.12 4.59
N ALA A 60 -18.29 -1.60 3.36
CA ALA A 60 -18.01 -0.77 2.20
C ALA A 60 -19.27 -0.09 1.64
N MET A 61 -20.46 -0.68 1.82
CA MET A 61 -21.71 -0.11 1.31
C MET A 61 -22.01 1.28 1.87
N LYS A 62 -21.57 1.59 3.10
CA LYS A 62 -21.72 2.92 3.70
C LYS A 62 -20.83 3.98 3.05
N LEU A 63 -19.73 3.54 2.43
CA LEU A 63 -18.74 4.38 1.74
C LEU A 63 -18.99 4.43 0.23
N ALA A 64 -19.80 3.51 -0.28
CA ALA A 64 -20.19 3.43 -1.67
C ALA A 64 -21.46 4.25 -1.90
N GLY A 65 -21.42 5.10 -2.94
CA GLY A 65 -22.64 5.71 -3.46
C GLY A 65 -23.53 4.70 -4.19
N GLN A 66 -24.47 5.16 -5.01
CA GLN A 66 -25.20 4.27 -5.90
C GLN A 66 -24.23 3.62 -6.92
N PRO A 67 -24.51 2.38 -7.38
CA PRO A 67 -23.72 1.75 -8.43
C PRO A 67 -23.60 2.67 -9.65
N CYS A 68 -22.41 2.75 -10.25
CA CYS A 68 -22.14 3.61 -11.38
C CYS A 68 -21.79 2.83 -12.65
N GLU A 69 -21.84 3.51 -13.80
CA GLU A 69 -21.36 2.91 -15.05
C GLU A 69 -19.83 2.75 -15.04
N PRO A 70 -19.28 1.69 -15.67
CA PRO A 70 -17.83 1.48 -15.76
C PRO A 70 -17.07 2.70 -16.30
N THR A 71 -17.67 3.46 -17.21
CA THR A 71 -17.10 4.68 -17.81
C THR A 71 -16.83 5.78 -16.78
N ARG A 72 -17.66 5.91 -15.74
CA ARG A 72 -17.42 6.85 -14.63
C ARG A 72 -16.15 6.47 -13.86
N ILE A 73 -15.93 5.17 -13.67
CA ILE A 73 -14.72 4.66 -13.02
C ILE A 73 -13.52 4.96 -13.91
N SER A 74 -13.58 4.62 -15.20
CA SER A 74 -12.49 4.91 -16.14
C SER A 74 -12.14 6.39 -16.21
N ALA A 75 -13.14 7.28 -16.15
CA ALA A 75 -12.92 8.74 -16.15
C ALA A 75 -12.26 9.28 -14.87
N THR A 76 -12.33 8.53 -13.77
CA THR A 76 -11.72 8.92 -12.48
C THR A 76 -10.27 8.45 -12.35
N LEU A 77 -9.88 7.44 -13.13
CA LEU A 77 -8.59 6.76 -13.03
C LEU A 77 -7.65 7.16 -14.18
N PRO A 78 -6.34 6.87 -14.06
CA PRO A 78 -5.42 7.03 -15.18
C PRO A 78 -5.86 6.26 -16.42
N THR A 79 -5.52 6.80 -17.59
CA THR A 79 -5.81 6.17 -18.88
C THR A 79 -5.24 4.76 -18.94
N GLY A 80 -6.07 3.79 -19.34
CA GLY A 80 -5.66 2.38 -19.43
C GLY A 80 -5.80 1.59 -18.12
N ALA A 81 -6.30 2.19 -17.04
CA ALA A 81 -6.53 1.49 -15.78
C ALA A 81 -7.48 0.28 -15.92
N VAL A 82 -6.98 -0.91 -15.63
CA VAL A 82 -7.77 -2.15 -15.63
C VAL A 82 -8.51 -2.30 -14.29
N HIS A 83 -9.59 -1.53 -14.11
CA HIS A 83 -10.31 -1.43 -12.83
C HIS A 83 -11.29 -2.58 -12.54
N GLN A 84 -11.67 -3.38 -13.53
CA GLN A 84 -12.58 -4.53 -13.35
C GLN A 84 -13.91 -4.17 -12.67
N GLY A 85 -14.38 -2.94 -12.89
CA GLY A 85 -15.62 -2.42 -12.31
C GLY A 85 -15.54 -1.95 -10.85
N ILE A 86 -14.35 -1.83 -10.23
CA ILE A 86 -14.22 -1.30 -8.87
C ILE A 86 -12.96 -0.43 -8.69
N ALA A 87 -13.11 0.66 -7.93
CA ALA A 87 -12.01 1.51 -7.49
C ALA A 87 -12.28 2.09 -6.10
N LEU A 88 -11.22 2.31 -5.32
CA LEU A 88 -11.29 2.89 -3.98
C LEU A 88 -10.38 4.11 -3.89
N GLN A 89 -10.92 5.20 -3.35
CA GLN A 89 -10.09 6.29 -2.86
C GLN A 89 -9.66 5.97 -1.44
N ILE A 90 -8.37 6.12 -1.16
CA ILE A 90 -7.74 5.68 0.09
C ILE A 90 -6.91 6.79 0.70
N ALA A 91 -6.84 6.81 2.03
CA ALA A 91 -5.85 7.59 2.75
C ALA A 91 -4.47 6.90 2.66
N PRO A 92 -3.36 7.67 2.70
CA PRO A 92 -2.02 7.08 2.82
C PRO A 92 -1.93 6.18 4.06
N LEU A 93 -1.14 5.09 3.95
CA LEU A 93 -0.84 4.28 5.14
C LEU A 93 0.13 5.07 6.03
N PRO A 94 -0.06 5.05 7.36
CA PRO A 94 0.92 5.62 8.27
C PRO A 94 2.25 4.87 8.11
N PRO A 95 3.39 5.58 8.15
CA PRO A 95 4.69 4.93 8.15
C PRO A 95 4.82 4.07 9.41
N VAL A 96 5.45 2.91 9.25
CA VAL A 96 5.73 1.96 10.33
C VAL A 96 7.23 1.84 10.47
N THR A 97 7.75 1.89 11.69
CA THR A 97 9.19 1.70 11.95
C THR A 97 9.53 0.25 12.25
N LEU A 98 10.79 -0.13 12.07
CA LEU A 98 11.25 -1.48 12.35
C LEU A 98 11.03 -1.85 13.83
N GLU A 99 11.29 -0.92 14.75
CA GLU A 99 11.12 -1.11 16.19
C GLU A 99 9.66 -1.42 16.57
N GLN A 100 8.69 -0.89 15.83
CA GLN A 100 7.28 -1.14 16.06
C GLN A 100 6.84 -2.55 15.62
N ILE A 101 7.53 -3.14 14.64
CA ILE A 101 7.17 -4.46 14.10
C ILE A 101 7.96 -5.60 14.73
N LEU A 102 9.19 -5.33 15.21
CA LEU A 102 10.08 -6.34 15.80
C LEU A 102 9.37 -7.25 16.84
N PRO A 103 8.55 -6.74 17.77
CA PRO A 103 7.86 -7.59 18.76
C PRO A 103 6.77 -8.50 18.17
N HIS A 104 6.35 -8.27 16.93
CA HIS A 104 5.23 -8.96 16.29
C HIS A 104 5.66 -9.86 15.12
N LEU A 105 6.96 -10.00 14.87
CA LEU A 105 7.47 -10.83 13.78
C LEU A 105 7.28 -12.31 14.12
N THR A 106 6.67 -13.03 13.18
CA THR A 106 6.41 -14.48 13.28
C THR A 106 7.01 -15.25 12.10
N GLY A 107 7.62 -14.54 11.16
CA GLY A 107 8.17 -15.05 9.90
C GLY A 107 9.27 -14.13 9.35
N PRO A 108 9.80 -14.42 8.16
CA PRO A 108 10.98 -13.74 7.65
C PRO A 108 10.74 -12.25 7.35
N LEU A 109 11.80 -11.47 7.50
CA LEU A 109 11.91 -10.11 6.97
C LEU A 109 12.56 -10.16 5.58
N ILE A 110 11.99 -9.44 4.63
CA ILE A 110 12.53 -9.34 3.27
C ILE A 110 13.06 -7.92 3.08
N MET A 111 14.33 -7.79 2.70
CA MET A 111 14.93 -6.49 2.38
C MET A 111 15.06 -6.34 0.86
N LEU A 112 14.55 -5.23 0.33
CA LEU A 112 14.63 -4.88 -1.07
C LEU A 112 15.61 -3.73 -1.27
N ASP A 113 16.66 -4.00 -2.04
CA ASP A 113 17.67 -3.03 -2.43
C ASP A 113 17.61 -2.82 -3.95
N GLY A 114 17.32 -1.58 -4.39
CA GLY A 114 17.32 -1.22 -5.81
C GLY A 114 16.19 -1.79 -6.67
N VAL A 115 15.11 -2.34 -6.10
CA VAL A 115 13.95 -2.81 -6.89
C VAL A 115 13.06 -1.63 -7.27
N THR A 116 12.98 -1.31 -8.56
CA THR A 116 12.30 -0.10 -9.08
C THR A 116 11.10 -0.39 -9.98
N ASP A 117 10.94 -1.60 -10.51
CA ASP A 117 9.81 -1.96 -11.37
C ASP A 117 8.54 -2.27 -10.53
N PRO A 118 7.43 -1.53 -10.68
CA PRO A 118 6.18 -1.78 -9.96
C PRO A 118 5.65 -3.21 -10.15
N ARG A 119 5.89 -3.81 -11.33
CA ARG A 119 5.45 -5.18 -11.62
C ARG A 119 6.21 -6.19 -10.76
N ASN A 120 7.52 -6.03 -10.65
CA ASN A 120 8.36 -6.87 -9.80
C ASN A 120 8.01 -6.71 -8.31
N ILE A 121 7.80 -5.46 -7.85
CA ILE A 121 7.39 -5.19 -6.46
C ILE A 121 6.06 -5.87 -6.15
N GLY A 122 5.07 -5.74 -7.03
CA GLY A 122 3.78 -6.40 -6.85
C GLY A 122 3.90 -7.92 -6.79
N ALA A 123 4.78 -8.53 -7.59
CA ALA A 123 5.05 -9.96 -7.53
C ALA A 123 5.71 -10.36 -6.20
N ILE A 124 6.73 -9.63 -5.76
CA ILE A 124 7.41 -9.85 -4.48
C ILE A 124 6.43 -9.75 -3.32
N PHE A 125 5.57 -8.74 -3.30
CA PHE A 125 4.57 -8.54 -2.23
C PHE A 125 3.59 -9.72 -2.15
N ARG A 126 3.11 -10.21 -3.30
CA ARG A 126 2.24 -11.38 -3.34
C ARG A 126 2.95 -12.64 -2.85
N SER A 127 4.19 -12.88 -3.30
CA SER A 127 4.97 -14.03 -2.85
C SER A 127 5.25 -13.96 -1.35
N ALA A 128 5.68 -12.81 -0.84
CA ALA A 128 5.92 -12.58 0.58
C ALA A 128 4.68 -12.89 1.42
N ALA A 129 3.51 -12.42 1.00
CA ALA A 129 2.26 -12.73 1.67
C ALA A 129 1.92 -14.23 1.62
N ALA A 130 2.12 -14.88 0.47
CA ALA A 130 1.85 -16.31 0.30
C ALA A 130 2.76 -17.21 1.14
N PHE A 131 4.02 -16.81 1.35
CA PHE A 131 5.01 -17.57 2.13
C PHE A 131 5.14 -17.12 3.60
N GLY A 132 4.24 -16.26 4.08
CA GLY A 132 4.19 -15.87 5.50
C GLY A 132 5.33 -14.95 5.95
N ALA A 133 5.89 -14.14 5.05
CA ALA A 133 6.81 -13.09 5.43
C ALA A 133 6.13 -12.10 6.38
N SER A 134 6.82 -11.69 7.45
CA SER A 134 6.26 -10.77 8.43
C SER A 134 6.32 -9.32 7.99
N ALA A 135 7.39 -8.93 7.29
CA ALA A 135 7.47 -7.58 6.72
C ALA A 135 8.44 -7.50 5.55
N ILE A 136 8.28 -6.43 4.78
CA ILE A 136 9.19 -6.03 3.70
C ILE A 136 9.78 -4.67 4.08
N ILE A 137 11.10 -4.56 3.99
CA ILE A 137 11.86 -3.33 4.16
C ILE A 137 12.32 -2.90 2.78
N ALA A 138 12.00 -1.68 2.38
CA ALA A 138 12.40 -1.10 1.10
C ALA A 138 12.97 0.30 1.29
N GLN A 139 13.76 0.77 0.33
CA GLN A 139 14.31 2.12 0.33
C GLN A 139 13.24 3.16 0.01
N ASP A 140 13.20 4.26 0.77
CA ASP A 140 12.28 5.37 0.54
C ASP A 140 12.43 6.02 -0.85
N ARG A 141 13.64 6.05 -1.43
CA ARG A 141 13.99 6.97 -2.53
C ARG A 141 13.86 6.38 -3.95
N HIS A 142 13.52 5.12 -4.10
CA HIS A 142 13.44 4.49 -5.43
C HIS A 142 12.28 3.50 -5.56
N MET A 143 11.37 3.51 -4.58
CA MET A 143 10.20 2.66 -4.61
C MET A 143 9.07 3.35 -5.38
N PRO A 144 8.50 2.71 -6.40
CA PRO A 144 7.21 3.09 -6.98
C PRO A 144 6.13 3.31 -5.92
N PRO A 145 5.17 4.21 -6.19
CA PRO A 145 3.99 4.34 -5.34
C PRO A 145 3.30 2.98 -5.15
N LEU A 146 2.92 2.67 -3.92
CA LEU A 146 2.12 1.48 -3.57
C LEU A 146 0.63 1.63 -3.94
N THR A 147 0.34 2.52 -4.88
CA THR A 147 -0.99 2.86 -5.39
C THR A 147 -1.10 2.36 -6.82
N GLY A 148 -2.28 2.45 -7.43
CA GLY A 148 -2.35 2.17 -8.86
C GLY A 148 -1.53 3.21 -9.63
N VAL A 149 -0.79 2.75 -10.64
CA VAL A 149 -0.08 3.55 -11.64
C VAL A 149 -0.79 3.45 -12.98
#